data_AF-A0A1Y3NQA0-F1
#
_entry.id   AF-A0A1Y3NQA0-F1
#
_cell.length_a   1.000
_cell.length_b   1.000
_cell.length_c   1.000
_cell.angle_alpha   90.00
_cell.angle_beta   90.00
_cell.angle_gamma   90.00
#
_symmetry.space_group_name_H-M   'P 1'
#
loop_
_entity.id
_entity.type
_entity.pdbx_description
1 polymer ?
#
loop_
_entity_poly.entity_id
_entity_poly.type
_entity_poly.pdbx_seq_one_letter_code
_entity_poly.pdbx_strand_id
1 'polypeptide(L)'
;MNNKPNQLQTCILTSPMGVSRLIDLLDDKREIIRNEGLLLLISLSRSNAEIQKIIAFENAFEKLLGIILQEGVTDGGIVVQDCLQLTHNLLRYNVSNQNLFRESSCIQVLPKLLVSRVQGPKNTLREISLTDPENEWTDQKIVNATLILGLIRILVVPNNPNTTVNQNVMFQCKIMDTLIDLAFCPRIPNKLKCQAFYAIADIIRGNTTNQDSFAKHVIKSGEVIDPTTSPVISS
;
A
#
# COMPACT_ATOMS: atom_id res chain seq x y z
N MET A 1 -27.33 1.19 -1.61
CA MET A 1 -27.58 2.63 -1.87
C MET A 1 -26.94 3.08 -3.19
N ASN A 2 -27.43 2.62 -4.35
CA ASN A 2 -26.89 3.00 -5.68
C ASN A 2 -27.83 4.01 -6.37
N ASN A 3 -27.97 5.22 -5.82
CA ASN A 3 -28.86 6.22 -6.39
C ASN A 3 -28.06 7.49 -6.76
N LYS A 4 -27.82 7.68 -8.07
CA LYS A 4 -27.28 8.89 -8.73
C LYS A 4 -25.99 9.48 -8.11
N PRO A 5 -24.85 8.77 -8.17
CA PRO A 5 -23.59 9.21 -7.55
C PRO A 5 -23.12 10.58 -8.05
N ASN A 6 -23.29 10.88 -9.34
CA ASN A 6 -22.88 12.17 -9.92
C ASN A 6 -23.70 13.34 -9.35
N GLN A 7 -24.99 13.16 -9.09
CA GLN A 7 -25.82 14.22 -8.50
C GLN A 7 -25.43 14.48 -7.05
N LEU A 8 -25.16 13.42 -6.28
CA LEU A 8 -24.69 13.54 -4.90
C LEU A 8 -23.34 14.27 -4.84
N GLN A 9 -22.40 13.90 -5.71
CA GLN A 9 -21.11 14.58 -5.82
C GLN A 9 -21.28 16.07 -6.12
N THR A 10 -22.13 16.44 -7.09
CA THR A 10 -22.43 17.84 -7.41
C THR A 10 -23.01 18.57 -6.21
N CYS A 11 -24.01 18.00 -5.53
CA CYS A 11 -24.62 18.64 -4.36
C CYS A 11 -23.60 18.89 -3.24
N ILE A 12 -22.72 17.91 -2.97
CA ILE A 12 -21.67 18.05 -1.94
C ILE A 12 -20.66 19.12 -2.34
N LEU A 13 -20.26 19.19 -3.61
CA LEU A 13 -19.35 20.22 -4.11
C LEU A 13 -19.95 21.63 -4.03
N THR A 14 -21.27 21.76 -4.19
CA THR A 14 -21.96 23.06 -4.03
C THR A 14 -22.17 23.47 -2.57
N SER A 15 -21.99 22.55 -1.62
CA SER A 15 -22.12 22.83 -0.20
C SER A 15 -20.79 23.35 0.38
N PRO A 16 -20.74 24.56 0.94
CA PRO A 16 -19.54 25.06 1.60
C PRO A 16 -19.06 24.09 2.69
N MET A 17 -17.78 23.70 2.65
CA MET A 17 -17.16 22.74 3.57
C MET A 17 -17.79 21.33 3.56
N GLY A 18 -18.60 20.99 2.55
CA GLY A 18 -19.29 19.70 2.48
C GLY A 18 -18.32 18.52 2.54
N VAL A 19 -17.25 18.58 1.75
CA VAL A 19 -16.21 17.53 1.71
C VAL A 19 -15.37 17.54 2.99
N SER A 20 -14.93 18.70 3.49
CA SER A 20 -14.10 18.82 4.70
C SER A 20 -14.78 18.17 5.91
N ARG A 21 -16.08 18.40 6.13
CA ARG A 21 -16.84 17.75 7.22
C ARG A 21 -16.91 16.23 7.11
N LEU A 22 -16.85 15.67 5.90
CA LEU A 22 -16.81 14.23 5.70
C LEU A 22 -15.44 13.64 6.03
N ILE A 23 -14.38 14.43 5.87
CA ILE A 23 -13.02 14.04 6.22
C ILE A 23 -12.83 14.06 7.74
N ASP A 24 -13.47 15.00 8.45
CA ASP A 24 -13.49 15.04 9.92
C ASP A 24 -14.04 13.74 10.54
N LEU A 25 -14.89 13.00 9.80
CA LEU A 25 -15.40 11.70 10.24
C LEU A 25 -14.27 10.66 10.40
N LEU A 26 -13.15 10.81 9.69
CA LEU A 26 -12.00 9.92 9.82
C LEU A 26 -11.32 10.02 11.20
N ASP A 27 -11.54 11.13 11.92
CA ASP A 27 -11.02 11.35 13.28
C ASP A 27 -12.06 11.00 14.36
N ASP A 28 -13.25 10.50 14.00
CA ASP A 28 -14.27 10.13 14.99
C ASP A 28 -13.79 8.94 15.84
N LYS A 29 -13.88 9.08 17.16
CA LYS A 29 -13.48 8.06 18.13
C LYS A 29 -14.31 6.78 18.04
N ARG A 30 -15.52 6.86 17.46
CA ARG A 30 -16.40 5.71 17.28
C ARG A 30 -16.04 5.06 15.95
N GLU A 31 -15.42 3.89 16.02
CA GLU A 31 -14.95 3.14 14.85
C GLU A 31 -16.04 2.95 13.79
N ILE A 32 -17.29 2.71 14.21
CA ILE A 32 -18.43 2.56 13.29
C ILE A 32 -18.61 3.82 12.43
N ILE A 33 -18.54 5.02 13.02
CA ILE A 33 -18.72 6.27 12.28
C ILE A 33 -17.54 6.53 11.37
N ARG A 34 -16.32 6.32 11.86
CA ARG A 34 -15.10 6.42 11.07
C ARG A 34 -15.15 5.52 9.83
N ASN A 35 -15.54 4.26 10.02
CA ASN A 35 -15.57 3.26 8.95
C ASN A 35 -16.68 3.57 7.92
N GLU A 36 -17.87 3.99 8.35
CA GLU A 36 -18.93 4.43 7.43
C GLU A 36 -18.55 5.72 6.67
N GLY A 37 -17.87 6.66 7.35
CA GLY A 37 -17.31 7.85 6.73
C GLY A 37 -16.28 7.49 5.64
N LEU A 38 -15.42 6.51 5.89
CA LEU A 38 -14.45 5.99 4.93
C LEU A 38 -15.14 5.41 3.69
N LEU A 39 -16.18 4.58 3.86
CA LEU A 39 -16.96 4.02 2.74
C LEU A 39 -17.64 5.11 1.90
N LEU A 40 -18.16 6.15 2.55
CA LEU A 40 -18.74 7.31 1.87
C LEU A 40 -17.68 8.04 1.04
N LEU A 41 -16.49 8.29 1.60
CA LEU A 41 -15.38 8.93 0.87
C LEU A 41 -14.88 8.08 -0.31
N ILE A 42 -14.87 6.75 -0.20
CA ILE A 42 -14.56 5.85 -1.32
C ILE A 42 -15.59 6.02 -2.45
N SER A 43 -16.88 6.09 -2.10
CA SER A 43 -17.95 6.30 -3.08
C SER A 43 -17.83 7.67 -3.76
N LEU A 44 -17.58 8.72 -2.99
CA LEU A 44 -17.50 10.10 -3.48
C LEU A 44 -16.25 10.36 -4.33
N SER A 45 -15.10 9.79 -3.97
CA SER A 45 -13.84 9.97 -4.70
C SER A 45 -13.78 9.21 -6.02
N ARG A 46 -14.74 8.32 -6.29
CA ARG A 46 -14.75 7.50 -7.51
C ARG A 46 -14.93 8.38 -8.75
N SER A 47 -13.90 8.40 -9.60
CA SER A 47 -13.89 9.08 -10.91
C SER A 47 -14.22 10.57 -10.88
N ASN A 48 -14.00 11.27 -9.76
CA ASN A 48 -14.22 12.71 -9.63
C ASN A 48 -12.93 13.41 -9.18
N ALA A 49 -12.18 13.95 -10.14
CA ALA A 49 -10.87 14.55 -9.89
C ALA A 49 -10.90 15.74 -8.94
N GLU A 50 -12.01 16.50 -8.91
CA GLU A 50 -12.14 17.67 -8.04
C GLU A 50 -12.34 17.25 -6.60
N ILE A 51 -13.25 16.31 -6.33
CA ILE A 51 -13.44 15.73 -5.00
C ILE A 51 -12.14 15.06 -4.52
N GLN A 52 -11.44 14.33 -5.38
CA GLN A 52 -10.16 13.71 -5.04
C GLN A 52 -9.12 14.74 -4.59
N LYS A 53 -9.04 15.89 -5.27
CA LYS A 53 -8.12 16.98 -4.88
C LYS A 53 -8.52 17.58 -3.54
N ILE A 54 -9.80 17.92 -3.36
CA ILE A 54 -10.29 18.49 -2.09
C ILE A 54 -9.99 17.54 -0.93
N ILE A 55 -10.27 16.23 -1.10
CA ILE A 55 -9.95 15.24 -0.08
C ILE A 55 -8.46 15.21 0.22
N ALA A 56 -7.61 15.18 -0.80
CA ALA A 56 -6.17 15.11 -0.61
C ALA A 56 -5.59 16.36 0.08
N PHE A 57 -6.08 17.56 -0.24
CA PHE A 57 -5.62 18.82 0.36
C PHE A 57 -5.94 18.93 1.86
N GLU A 58 -6.94 18.20 2.35
CA GLU A 58 -7.33 18.15 3.76
C GLU A 58 -6.53 17.08 4.54
N ASN A 59 -5.27 16.85 4.15
CA ASN A 59 -4.33 15.95 4.83
C ASN A 59 -4.84 14.49 4.96
N ALA A 60 -5.61 14.04 3.97
CA ALA A 60 -6.23 12.71 4.00
C ALA A 60 -5.20 11.58 3.86
N PHE A 61 -4.08 11.78 3.14
CA PHE A 61 -3.10 10.72 2.93
C PHE A 61 -2.44 10.28 4.24
N GLU A 62 -2.00 11.24 5.04
CA GLU A 62 -1.37 11.02 6.34
C GLU A 62 -2.36 10.36 7.31
N LYS A 63 -3.62 10.78 7.30
CA LYS A 63 -4.69 10.16 8.10
C LYS A 63 -4.92 8.70 7.69
N LEU A 64 -5.08 8.42 6.40
CA LEU A 64 -5.33 7.07 5.88
C LEU A 64 -4.14 6.13 6.15
N LEU A 65 -2.92 6.59 5.91
CA LEU A 65 -1.71 5.83 6.21
C LEU A 65 -1.54 5.60 7.72
N GLY A 66 -1.90 6.58 8.54
CA GLY A 66 -1.93 6.47 10.00
C GLY A 66 -2.88 5.37 10.47
N ILE A 67 -4.10 5.33 9.92
CA ILE A 67 -5.08 4.27 10.21
C ILE A 67 -4.51 2.91 9.79
N ILE A 68 -3.94 2.77 8.59
CA ILE A 68 -3.35 1.51 8.12
C ILE A 68 -2.24 1.02 9.05
N LEU A 69 -1.36 1.93 9.49
CA LEU A 69 -0.29 1.62 10.42
C LEU A 69 -0.80 1.21 11.80
N GLN A 70 -1.94 1.75 12.27
CA GLN A 70 -2.52 1.38 13.56
C GLN A 70 -3.26 0.05 13.49
N GLU A 71 -4.00 -0.19 12.40
CA GLU A 71 -4.86 -1.34 12.17
C GLU A 71 -4.11 -2.61 11.72
N GLY A 72 -2.79 -2.67 11.90
CA GLY A 72 -2.01 -3.89 11.66
C GLY A 72 -1.47 -4.07 10.25
N VAL A 73 -1.40 -3.00 9.43
CA VAL A 73 -0.79 -3.01 8.09
C VAL A 73 -1.31 -4.16 7.22
N THR A 74 -0.47 -5.01 6.62
CA THR A 74 -0.94 -6.14 5.81
C THR A 74 -1.87 -7.09 6.57
N ASP A 75 -1.66 -7.28 7.88
CA ASP A 75 -2.48 -8.16 8.72
C ASP A 75 -3.83 -7.55 9.12
N GLY A 76 -4.07 -6.28 8.79
CA GLY A 76 -5.30 -5.59 9.13
C GLY A 76 -6.53 -6.11 8.40
N GLY A 77 -7.70 -5.82 8.98
CA GLY A 77 -8.98 -6.23 8.42
C GLY A 77 -9.45 -5.35 7.25
N ILE A 78 -10.77 -5.35 7.05
CA ILE A 78 -11.44 -4.59 5.99
C ILE A 78 -11.15 -3.08 6.05
N VAL A 79 -10.95 -2.52 7.24
CA VAL A 79 -10.62 -1.09 7.41
C VAL A 79 -9.33 -0.73 6.68
N VAL A 80 -8.29 -1.58 6.74
CA VAL A 80 -7.05 -1.36 5.99
C VAL A 80 -7.31 -1.40 4.49
N GLN A 81 -8.07 -2.39 4.02
CA GLN A 81 -8.46 -2.50 2.62
C GLN A 81 -9.17 -1.24 2.13
N ASP A 82 -10.12 -0.73 2.91
CA ASP A 82 -10.90 0.45 2.58
C ASP A 82 -10.02 1.73 2.54
N CYS A 83 -9.10 1.89 3.49
CA CYS A 83 -8.12 2.98 3.46
C CYS A 83 -7.23 2.92 2.22
N LEU A 84 -6.76 1.72 1.85
CA LEU A 84 -5.97 1.51 0.65
C LEU A 84 -6.80 1.79 -0.61
N GLN A 85 -8.07 1.37 -0.64
CA GLN A 85 -8.97 1.61 -1.76
C GLN A 85 -9.27 3.10 -1.95
N LEU A 86 -9.47 3.87 -0.88
CA LEU A 86 -9.58 5.32 -0.96
C LEU A 86 -8.29 5.94 -1.48
N THR A 87 -7.13 5.54 -0.94
CA THR A 87 -5.83 6.01 -1.41
C THR A 87 -5.63 5.76 -2.91
N HIS A 88 -6.05 4.58 -3.39
CA HIS A 88 -6.07 4.25 -4.83
C HIS A 88 -6.93 5.23 -5.63
N ASN A 89 -8.16 5.53 -5.17
CA ASN A 89 -9.04 6.47 -5.84
C ASN A 89 -8.42 7.87 -5.92
N LEU A 90 -7.76 8.31 -4.85
CA LEU A 90 -7.15 9.64 -4.77
C LEU A 90 -5.92 9.77 -5.67
N LEU A 91 -5.17 8.70 -5.93
CA LEU A 91 -3.94 8.75 -6.72
C LEU A 91 -4.14 8.41 -8.20
N ARG A 92 -5.08 7.52 -8.52
CA ARG A 92 -5.23 7.00 -9.88
C ARG A 92 -5.65 8.10 -10.85
N TYR A 93 -4.85 8.31 -11.89
CA TYR A 93 -5.03 9.34 -12.91
C TYR A 93 -5.08 10.78 -12.38
N ASN A 94 -4.51 11.03 -11.18
CA ASN A 94 -4.50 12.36 -10.57
C ASN A 94 -3.06 12.80 -10.26
N VAL A 95 -2.42 13.45 -11.24
CA VAL A 95 -1.01 13.91 -11.16
C VAL A 95 -0.79 14.88 -9.99
N SER A 96 -1.76 15.76 -9.71
CA SER A 96 -1.72 16.70 -8.59
C SER A 96 -1.62 15.96 -7.26
N ASN A 97 -2.48 14.97 -7.06
CA ASN A 97 -2.49 14.18 -5.84
C ASN A 97 -1.24 13.29 -5.71
N GLN A 98 -0.70 12.78 -6.82
CA GLN A 98 0.58 12.05 -6.80
C GLN A 98 1.76 12.95 -6.39
N ASN A 99 1.76 14.22 -6.80
CA ASN A 99 2.76 15.19 -6.33
C ASN A 99 2.62 15.45 -4.84
N LEU A 100 1.40 15.73 -4.38
CA LEU A 100 1.12 15.95 -2.96
C LEU A 100 1.54 14.74 -2.12
N PHE A 101 1.20 13.52 -2.54
CA PHE A 101 1.61 12.29 -1.85
C PHE A 101 3.13 12.15 -1.72
N ARG A 102 3.90 12.55 -2.75
CA ARG A 102 5.36 12.57 -2.68
C ARG A 102 5.85 13.66 -1.73
N GLU A 103 5.32 14.88 -1.82
CA GLU A 103 5.73 16.04 -1.04
C GLU A 103 5.44 15.88 0.45
N SER A 104 4.32 15.24 0.79
CA SER A 104 3.97 14.80 2.15
C SER A 104 4.79 13.61 2.67
N SER A 105 5.83 13.18 1.95
CA SER A 105 6.68 12.04 2.31
C SER A 105 5.92 10.71 2.50
N CYS A 106 4.77 10.53 1.84
CA CYS A 106 3.97 9.33 1.97
C CYS A 106 4.60 8.11 1.25
N ILE A 107 5.43 8.34 0.22
CA ILE A 107 6.15 7.25 -0.48
C ILE A 107 7.09 6.52 0.48
N GLN A 108 7.75 7.24 1.38
CA GLN A 108 8.68 6.77 2.40
C GLN A 108 7.99 5.85 3.42
N VAL A 109 6.66 5.92 3.53
CA VAL A 109 5.85 5.08 4.43
C VAL A 109 5.55 3.72 3.80
N LEU A 110 5.51 3.61 2.46
CA LEU A 110 5.10 2.38 1.76
C LEU A 110 5.87 1.11 2.18
N PRO A 111 7.22 1.11 2.39
CA PRO A 111 7.92 -0.06 2.90
C PRO A 111 7.37 -0.56 4.23
N LYS A 112 7.00 0.36 5.13
CA LYS A 112 6.47 0.05 6.46
C LYS A 112 5.06 -0.55 6.42
N LEU A 113 4.40 -0.48 5.27
CA LEU A 113 3.12 -1.15 5.05
C LEU A 113 3.30 -2.59 4.59
N LEU A 114 4.47 -2.96 4.05
CA LEU A 114 4.81 -4.28 3.54
C LEU A 114 5.55 -5.14 4.59
N VAL A 115 4.98 -5.16 5.80
CA VAL A 115 5.47 -5.96 6.93
C VAL A 115 4.30 -6.70 7.56
N SER A 116 4.61 -7.69 8.39
CA SER A 116 3.62 -8.39 9.20
C SER A 116 3.87 -8.16 10.69
N ARG A 117 2.83 -8.28 11.50
CA ARG A 117 2.88 -8.19 12.96
C ARG A 117 2.40 -9.48 13.57
N VAL A 118 3.30 -10.16 14.27
CA VAL A 118 3.02 -11.41 14.96
C VAL A 118 3.10 -11.26 16.47
N GLN A 119 2.49 -12.20 17.18
CA GLN A 119 2.52 -12.22 18.63
C GLN A 119 3.93 -12.55 19.13
N GLY A 120 4.59 -11.58 19.74
CA GLY A 120 5.87 -11.74 20.41
C GLY A 120 5.72 -12.15 21.88
N PRO A 121 6.85 -12.36 22.58
CA PRO A 121 6.88 -12.66 24.01
C PRO A 121 6.17 -11.59 24.84
N LYS A 122 5.56 -11.98 25.96
CA LYS A 122 4.89 -11.08 26.91
C LYS A 122 3.74 -10.24 26.30
N ASN A 123 2.97 -10.83 25.39
CA ASN A 123 1.80 -10.20 24.76
C ASN A 123 2.14 -8.91 23.97
N THR A 124 3.37 -8.80 23.45
CA THR A 124 3.80 -7.67 22.61
C THR A 124 3.67 -8.00 21.13
N LEU A 125 3.36 -7.02 20.28
CA LEU A 125 3.39 -7.22 18.82
C LEU A 125 4.82 -7.02 18.32
N ARG A 126 5.34 -7.99 17.56
CA ARG A 126 6.64 -7.92 16.90
C ARG A 126 6.43 -7.75 15.40
N GLU A 127 7.09 -6.76 14.82
CA GLU A 127 7.14 -6.57 13.38
C GLU A 127 8.14 -7.55 12.74
N ILE A 128 7.71 -8.25 11.70
CA ILE A 128 8.50 -9.22 10.94
C ILE A 128 8.38 -8.94 9.44
N SER A 129 9.36 -9.41 8.67
CA SER A 129 9.29 -9.37 7.21
C SER A 129 8.16 -10.26 6.69
N LEU A 130 7.54 -9.90 5.57
CA LEU A 130 6.61 -10.78 4.84
C LEU A 130 7.26 -12.06 4.32
N THR A 131 8.60 -12.09 4.26
CA THR A 131 9.41 -13.27 3.90
C THR A 131 9.86 -14.09 5.12
N ASP A 132 9.43 -13.74 6.32
CA ASP A 132 9.76 -14.46 7.56
C ASP A 132 8.99 -15.79 7.66
N PRO A 133 9.59 -16.90 8.16
CA PRO A 133 8.89 -18.19 8.29
C PRO A 133 7.64 -18.15 9.16
N GLU A 134 7.59 -17.26 10.15
CA GLU A 134 6.44 -17.08 11.04
C GLU A 134 5.29 -16.28 10.37
N ASN A 135 5.52 -15.71 9.19
CA ASN A 135 4.49 -14.97 8.47
C ASN A 135 3.47 -15.92 7.83
N GLU A 136 2.25 -15.90 8.35
CA GLU A 136 1.10 -16.58 7.75
C GLU A 136 0.37 -15.69 6.73
N TRP A 137 -0.18 -16.32 5.69
CA TRP A 137 -0.93 -15.64 4.62
C TRP A 137 -2.42 -15.96 4.73
N THR A 138 -3.23 -14.92 4.94
CA THR A 138 -4.68 -14.96 4.82
C THR A 138 -5.13 -14.32 3.51
N ASP A 139 -6.34 -14.61 3.06
CA ASP A 139 -6.91 -13.97 1.86
C ASP A 139 -6.97 -12.45 1.99
N GLN A 140 -7.36 -11.95 3.17
CA GLN A 140 -7.41 -10.52 3.45
C GLN A 140 -6.03 -9.87 3.37
N LYS A 141 -5.00 -10.53 3.93
CA LYS A 141 -3.62 -10.06 3.86
C LYS A 141 -3.10 -10.01 2.43
N ILE A 142 -3.46 -10.99 1.60
CA ILE A 142 -3.13 -10.98 0.16
C ILE A 142 -3.81 -9.80 -0.54
N VAL A 143 -5.06 -9.48 -0.21
CA VAL A 143 -5.77 -8.31 -0.76
C VAL A 143 -5.06 -7.01 -0.36
N ASN A 144 -4.76 -6.83 0.93
CA ASN A 144 -4.08 -5.64 1.44
C ASN A 144 -2.69 -5.46 0.79
N ALA A 145 -1.88 -6.52 0.76
CA ALA A 145 -0.57 -6.50 0.11
C ALA A 145 -0.67 -6.18 -1.39
N THR A 146 -1.67 -6.76 -2.08
CA THR A 146 -1.92 -6.46 -3.50
C THR A 146 -2.24 -4.98 -3.70
N LEU A 147 -3.07 -4.38 -2.85
CA LEU A 147 -3.41 -2.96 -2.93
C LEU A 147 -2.19 -2.08 -2.64
N ILE A 148 -1.35 -2.41 -1.66
CA ILE A 148 -0.12 -1.66 -1.37
C ILE A 148 0.84 -1.72 -2.57
N LEU A 149 1.06 -2.90 -3.17
CA LEU A 149 1.86 -3.03 -4.40
C LEU A 149 1.24 -2.23 -5.56
N GLY A 150 -0.09 -2.16 -5.62
CA GLY A 150 -0.81 -1.32 -6.56
C GLY A 150 -0.54 0.18 -6.38
N LEU A 151 -0.41 0.68 -5.14
CA LEU A 151 -0.06 2.08 -4.87
C LEU A 151 1.31 2.43 -5.42
N ILE A 152 2.30 1.54 -5.21
CA ILE A 152 3.65 1.68 -5.76
C ILE A 152 3.56 1.84 -7.28
N ARG A 153 2.83 0.94 -7.95
CA ARG A 153 2.70 0.96 -9.41
C ARG A 153 2.01 2.22 -9.94
N ILE A 154 0.98 2.74 -9.25
CA ILE A 154 0.31 4.00 -9.63
C ILE A 154 1.29 5.17 -9.66
N LEU A 155 2.25 5.21 -8.73
CA LEU A 155 3.20 6.31 -8.59
C LEU A 155 4.34 6.27 -9.63
N VAL A 156 4.56 5.14 -10.30
CA VAL A 156 5.63 4.98 -11.31
C VAL A 156 5.10 4.54 -12.67
N VAL A 157 3.85 4.88 -13.00
CA VAL A 157 3.25 4.57 -14.29
C VAL A 157 4.11 5.14 -15.44
N PRO A 158 4.36 4.37 -16.51
CA PRO A 158 4.98 4.86 -17.73
C PRO A 158 4.47 6.21 -18.23
N ASN A 159 5.39 7.06 -18.69
CA ASN A 159 5.08 8.35 -19.34
C ASN A 159 4.36 9.38 -18.45
N ASN A 160 4.30 9.17 -17.14
CA ASN A 160 3.84 10.18 -16.20
C ASN A 160 5.01 11.12 -15.84
N PRO A 161 4.80 12.46 -15.80
CA PRO A 161 5.86 13.43 -15.50
C PRO A 161 6.52 13.21 -14.13
N ASN A 162 5.82 12.59 -13.19
CA ASN A 162 6.31 12.35 -11.84
C ASN A 162 7.17 11.08 -11.72
N THR A 163 7.15 10.20 -12.73
CA THR A 163 7.69 8.84 -12.62
C THR A 163 9.16 8.82 -12.26
N THR A 164 10.01 9.57 -12.95
CA THR A 164 11.45 9.58 -12.65
C THR A 164 11.75 10.09 -11.24
N VAL A 165 11.03 11.12 -10.78
CA VAL A 165 11.20 11.66 -9.43
C VAL A 165 10.74 10.64 -8.38
N ASN A 166 9.57 10.02 -8.58
CA ASN A 166 9.03 9.02 -7.68
C ASN A 166 9.94 7.77 -7.63
N GLN A 167 10.47 7.31 -8.77
CA GLN A 167 11.44 6.21 -8.85
C GLN A 167 12.70 6.50 -8.02
N ASN A 168 13.21 7.73 -8.05
CA ASN A 168 14.38 8.13 -7.24
C ASN A 168 14.07 8.16 -5.74
N VAL A 169 12.87 8.61 -5.35
CA VAL A 169 12.43 8.54 -3.94
C VAL A 169 12.29 7.09 -3.50
N MET A 170 11.72 6.22 -4.33
CA MET A 170 11.58 4.79 -4.03
C MET A 170 12.92 4.08 -3.87
N PHE A 171 13.94 4.49 -4.65
CA PHE A 171 15.31 4.04 -4.48
C PHE A 171 15.88 4.41 -3.11
N GLN A 172 15.74 5.68 -2.70
CA GLN A 172 16.20 6.16 -1.39
C GLN A 172 15.52 5.42 -0.23
N CYS A 173 14.27 5.02 -0.41
CA CYS A 173 13.48 4.29 0.60
C CYS A 173 13.69 2.77 0.59
N LYS A 174 14.57 2.26 -0.30
CA LYS A 174 14.86 0.82 -0.45
C LYS A 174 13.62 -0.05 -0.73
N ILE A 175 12.58 0.52 -1.36
CA ILE A 175 11.38 -0.23 -1.75
C ILE A 175 11.75 -1.40 -2.66
N MET A 176 12.74 -1.21 -3.54
CA MET A 176 13.17 -2.24 -4.48
C MET A 176 13.67 -3.50 -3.78
N ASP A 177 14.42 -3.37 -2.67
CA ASP A 177 14.92 -4.53 -1.91
C ASP A 177 13.75 -5.36 -1.36
N THR A 178 12.75 -4.69 -0.77
CA THR A 178 11.51 -5.35 -0.29
C THR A 178 10.78 -6.05 -1.42
N LEU A 179 10.70 -5.44 -2.61
CA LEU A 179 10.02 -6.06 -3.76
C LEU A 179 10.77 -7.27 -4.31
N ILE A 180 12.11 -7.24 -4.34
CA ILE A 180 12.93 -8.38 -4.75
C ILE A 180 12.72 -9.55 -3.77
N ASP A 181 12.78 -9.28 -2.48
CA ASP A 181 12.50 -10.29 -1.45
C ASP A 181 11.11 -10.93 -1.65
N LEU A 182 10.08 -10.10 -1.91
CA LEU A 182 8.73 -10.59 -2.20
C LEU A 182 8.64 -11.40 -3.49
N ALA A 183 9.36 -10.99 -4.55
CA ALA A 183 9.30 -11.63 -5.86
C ALA A 183 9.95 -13.03 -5.86
N PHE A 184 11.04 -13.20 -5.11
CA PHE A 184 11.85 -14.41 -5.17
C PHE A 184 11.67 -15.36 -3.97
N CYS A 185 11.11 -14.91 -2.85
CA CYS A 185 10.90 -15.79 -1.69
C CYS A 185 9.85 -16.89 -1.99
N PRO A 186 10.18 -18.19 -1.86
CA PRO A 186 9.25 -19.29 -2.17
C PRO A 186 7.93 -19.21 -1.40
N ARG A 187 7.96 -18.73 -0.16
CA ARG A 187 6.81 -18.65 0.77
C ARG A 187 5.79 -17.56 0.41
N ILE A 188 6.08 -16.71 -0.57
CA ILE A 188 5.17 -15.64 -1.00
C ILE A 188 4.13 -16.20 -2.01
N PRO A 189 2.83 -15.90 -1.86
CA PRO A 189 1.80 -16.28 -2.81
C PRO A 189 2.10 -15.80 -4.24
N ASN A 190 1.87 -16.66 -5.24
CA ASN A 190 2.22 -16.37 -6.64
C ASN A 190 1.59 -15.07 -7.17
N LYS A 191 0.36 -14.74 -6.74
CA LYS A 191 -0.30 -13.49 -7.10
C LYS A 191 0.54 -12.28 -6.68
N LEU A 192 1.11 -12.30 -5.48
CA LEU A 192 1.95 -11.22 -4.95
C LEU A 192 3.33 -11.20 -5.62
N LYS A 193 3.93 -12.35 -5.91
CA LYS A 193 5.17 -12.43 -6.70
C LYS A 193 5.02 -11.73 -8.05
N CYS A 194 3.94 -12.02 -8.77
CA CYS A 194 3.65 -11.37 -10.05
C CYS A 194 3.52 -9.84 -9.89
N GLN A 195 2.78 -9.37 -8.87
CA GLN A 195 2.65 -7.93 -8.63
C GLN A 195 3.99 -7.28 -8.24
N ALA A 196 4.83 -7.97 -7.46
CA ALA A 196 6.16 -7.51 -7.12
C ALA A 196 7.05 -7.40 -8.37
N PHE A 197 7.04 -8.39 -9.27
CA PHE A 197 7.75 -8.30 -10.56
C PHE A 197 7.28 -7.12 -11.41
N TYR A 198 5.96 -6.89 -11.51
CA TYR A 198 5.46 -5.72 -12.23
C TYR A 198 5.91 -4.40 -11.57
N ALA A 199 5.87 -4.32 -10.23
CA ALA A 199 6.33 -3.13 -9.52
C ALA A 199 7.84 -2.89 -9.71
N ILE A 200 8.68 -3.94 -9.67
CA ILE A 200 10.12 -3.85 -9.97
C ILE A 200 10.30 -3.32 -11.39
N ALA A 201 9.61 -3.91 -12.37
CA ALA A 201 9.72 -3.50 -13.77
C ALA A 201 9.35 -2.02 -13.95
N ASP A 202 8.26 -1.55 -13.33
CA ASP A 202 7.83 -0.15 -13.38
C ASP A 202 8.86 0.79 -12.69
N ILE A 203 9.49 0.36 -11.58
CA ILE A 203 10.49 1.14 -10.84
C ILE A 203 11.81 1.32 -11.60
N ILE A 204 12.28 0.30 -12.32
CA ILE A 204 13.54 0.36 -13.07
C ILE A 204 13.38 0.93 -14.47
N ARG A 205 12.15 1.01 -15.00
CA ARG A 205 11.89 1.41 -16.38
C ARG A 205 12.39 2.82 -16.66
N GLY A 206 13.37 2.93 -17.55
CA GLY A 206 13.96 4.21 -17.96
C GLY A 206 14.78 4.93 -16.88
N ASN A 207 15.11 4.27 -15.77
CA ASN A 207 15.90 4.83 -14.68
C ASN A 207 17.22 4.06 -14.52
N THR A 208 18.32 4.64 -14.99
CA THR A 208 19.64 3.98 -15.01
C THR A 208 20.16 3.66 -13.61
N THR A 209 19.97 4.56 -12.64
CA THR A 209 20.37 4.33 -11.24
C THR A 209 19.69 3.10 -10.66
N ASN A 210 18.39 2.96 -10.87
CA ASN A 210 17.61 1.82 -10.39
C ASN A 210 18.00 0.53 -11.15
N GLN A 211 18.24 0.62 -12.46
CA GLN A 211 18.70 -0.51 -13.27
C GLN A 211 20.06 -1.04 -12.79
N ASP A 212 21.03 -0.16 -12.56
CA ASP A 212 22.36 -0.52 -12.08
C ASP A 212 22.29 -1.15 -10.69
N SER A 213 21.44 -0.61 -9.82
CA SER A 213 21.23 -1.19 -8.49
C SER A 213 20.56 -2.54 -8.55
N PHE A 214 19.57 -2.74 -9.43
CA PHE A 214 18.90 -4.03 -9.63
C PHE A 214 19.88 -5.07 -10.19
N ALA A 215 20.70 -4.70 -11.17
CA ALA A 215 21.69 -5.60 -11.78
C ALA A 215 22.77 -6.10 -10.80
N LYS A 216 23.08 -5.31 -9.77
CA LYS A 216 24.03 -5.66 -8.70
C LYS A 216 23.40 -6.44 -7.54
N HIS A 217 22.08 -6.56 -7.51
CA HIS A 217 21.39 -7.18 -6.38
C HIS A 217 21.61 -8.70 -6.38
N VAL A 218 22.03 -9.24 -5.24
CA VAL A 218 22.29 -10.67 -5.07
C VAL A 218 21.18 -11.28 -4.25
N ILE A 219 20.47 -12.25 -4.83
CA ILE A 219 19.44 -13.00 -4.13
C ILE A 219 20.15 -14.04 -3.27
N LYS A 220 19.95 -13.99 -1.95
CA LYS A 220 20.40 -15.05 -1.06
C LYS A 220 19.54 -16.28 -1.34
N SER A 221 20.14 -17.33 -1.90
CA SER A 221 19.48 -18.64 -2.02
C SER A 221 19.06 -19.07 -0.61
N GLY A 222 17.75 -19.26 -0.40
CA GLY A 222 17.26 -19.91 0.81
C GLY A 222 17.86 -21.30 0.93
N GLU A 223 18.11 -21.76 2.15
CA GLU A 223 18.60 -23.11 2.43
C GLU A 223 17.79 -24.13 1.62
N VAL A 224 18.49 -24.83 0.73
CA VAL A 224 17.94 -26.04 0.10
C VAL A 224 17.77 -27.03 1.24
N ILE A 225 16.52 -27.28 1.65
CA ILE A 225 16.22 -28.40 2.53
C ILE A 225 16.54 -29.64 1.70
N ASP A 226 17.71 -30.23 1.94
CA ASP A 226 18.10 -31.49 1.33
C ASP A 226 17.10 -32.57 1.78
N PRO A 227 16.36 -33.24 0.88
CA PRO A 227 15.43 -34.29 1.25
C PRO A 227 16.11 -35.51 1.89
N THR A 228 17.44 -35.58 1.92
CA THR A 228 18.19 -36.76 2.36
C THR A 228 18.59 -36.78 3.83
N THR A 229 18.44 -35.68 4.60
CA THR A 229 18.73 -35.71 6.04
C THR A 229 17.49 -36.11 6.85
N SER A 230 17.11 -37.39 6.76
CA SER A 230 16.30 -38.01 7.82
C SER A 230 17.17 -38.25 9.06
N PRO A 231 16.70 -37.96 10.29
CA PRO A 231 17.45 -38.32 11.48
C PRO A 231 17.45 -39.85 11.61
N VAL A 232 18.65 -40.43 11.66
CA VAL A 232 18.83 -41.82 12.09
C VAL A 232 18.29 -41.92 13.51
N ILE A 233 17.17 -42.61 13.68
CA ILE A 233 16.65 -43.00 14.99
C ILE A 233 17.62 -44.07 15.51
N SER A 234 18.57 -43.68 16.36
CA SER A 234 19.36 -44.62 17.14
C SER A 234 18.46 -45.26 18.20
N SER A 235 18.43 -46.59 18.16
CA SER A 235 17.67 -47.50 19.04
C SER A 235 18.09 -47.43 20.50
#